data_AF-A0A2D6R3H8-F1
#
_entry.id   AF-A0A2D6R3H8-F1
#
_cell.length_a   1.000
_cell.length_b   1.000
_cell.length_c   1.000
_cell.angle_alpha   90.00
_cell.angle_beta   90.00
_cell.angle_gamma   90.00
#
_symmetry.space_group_name_H-M   'P 1'
#
loop_
_entity.id
_entity.type
_entity.pdbx_description
1 polymer ?
#
loop_
_entity_poly.entity_id
_entity_poly.type
_entity_poly.pdbx_seq_one_letter_code
_entity_poly.pdbx_strand_id
1 'polypeptide(L)'
;MDDVVNRLARELADAIAAAVAEDPKVEACREKSRAAGYEMRVSLEAVIGFVNRSNPTALAKVGTTREVAAGHGMEISANDRRFLRSLRIAVEEKPEKPETPENTGVE
;
A
#
# COMPACT_ATOMS: atom_id res chain seq x y z
N MET A 1 -2.04 -8.01 27.07
CA MET A 1 -3.42 -7.50 26.86
C MET A 1 -3.49 -6.82 25.50
N ASP A 2 -2.49 -5.98 25.22
CA ASP A 2 -2.34 -5.25 23.95
C ASP A 2 -2.22 -6.18 22.74
N ASP A 3 -1.58 -7.35 22.85
CA ASP A 3 -1.46 -8.30 21.72
C ASP A 3 -2.82 -8.82 21.24
N VAL A 4 -3.76 -9.07 22.17
CA VAL A 4 -5.12 -9.50 21.82
C VAL A 4 -5.87 -8.37 21.13
N VAL A 5 -5.75 -7.15 21.65
CA VAL A 5 -6.38 -5.95 21.07
C VAL A 5 -5.83 -5.64 19.69
N ASN A 6 -4.51 -5.70 19.51
CA ASN A 6 -3.84 -5.49 18.23
C ASN A 6 -4.24 -6.55 17.20
N ARG A 7 -4.35 -7.81 17.63
CA ARG A 7 -4.84 -8.88 16.76
C ARG A 7 -6.29 -8.63 16.32
N LEU A 8 -7.18 -8.28 17.24
CA LEU A 8 -8.58 -7.96 16.90
C LEU A 8 -8.68 -6.74 15.98
N ALA A 9 -7.86 -5.72 16.22
CA ALA A 9 -7.78 -4.54 15.37
C ALA A 9 -7.32 -4.91 13.95
N ARG A 10 -6.34 -5.82 13.84
CA ARG A 10 -5.84 -6.31 12.56
C ARG A 10 -6.89 -7.12 11.81
N GLU A 11 -7.56 -8.06 12.48
CA GLU A 11 -8.63 -8.87 11.91
C GLU A 11 -9.79 -7.98 11.39
N LEU A 12 -10.16 -6.94 12.15
CA LEU A 12 -11.16 -5.96 11.69
C LEU A 12 -10.67 -5.16 10.48
N ALA A 13 -9.40 -4.71 10.49
CA ALA A 13 -8.82 -4.00 9.35
C ALA A 13 -8.76 -4.86 8.08
N ASP A 14 -8.45 -6.15 8.20
CA ASP A 14 -8.47 -7.10 7.08
C ASP A 14 -9.89 -7.32 6.55
N ALA A 15 -10.88 -7.46 7.43
CA ALA A 15 -12.29 -7.59 7.02
C ALA A 15 -12.82 -6.35 6.29
N ILE A 16 -12.47 -5.14 6.76
CA ILE A 16 -12.83 -3.88 6.08
C ILE A 16 -12.15 -3.80 4.71
N ALA A 17 -10.87 -4.14 4.62
CA ALA A 17 -10.15 -4.12 3.34
C ALA A 17 -10.77 -5.07 2.31
N ALA A 18 -11.15 -6.28 2.71
CA ALA A 18 -11.86 -7.22 1.85
C ALA A 18 -13.23 -6.68 1.42
N ALA A 19 -14.01 -6.15 2.36
CA ALA A 19 -15.33 -5.58 2.07
C ALA A 19 -15.26 -4.42 1.07
N VAL A 20 -14.27 -3.53 1.21
CA VAL A 20 -14.07 -2.40 0.29
C VAL A 20 -13.59 -2.88 -1.09
N ALA A 21 -12.76 -3.93 -1.14
CA ALA A 21 -12.27 -4.49 -2.40
C ALA A 21 -13.38 -5.17 -3.23
N GLU A 22 -14.39 -5.73 -2.57
CA GLU A 22 -15.52 -6.43 -3.18
C GLU A 22 -16.76 -5.53 -3.38
N ASP A 23 -16.74 -4.28 -2.89
CA ASP A 23 -17.90 -3.39 -2.99
C ASP A 23 -18.12 -2.89 -4.43
N PRO A 24 -19.30 -3.15 -5.04
CA PRO A 24 -19.58 -2.77 -6.43
C PRO A 24 -19.57 -1.25 -6.66
N LYS A 25 -19.84 -0.44 -5.63
CA LYS A 25 -19.85 1.02 -5.76
C LYS A 25 -18.43 1.55 -5.79
N VAL A 26 -17.51 0.96 -5.03
CA VAL A 26 -16.09 1.29 -5.05
C VAL A 26 -15.49 0.96 -6.42
N GLU A 27 -15.83 -0.19 -7.00
CA GLU A 27 -15.40 -0.57 -8.35
C GLU A 27 -15.95 0.38 -9.42
N ALA A 28 -17.24 0.72 -9.35
CA ALA A 28 -17.85 1.68 -10.28
C ALA A 28 -17.19 3.07 -10.22
N CYS A 29 -16.78 3.53 -9.03
CA CYS A 29 -16.00 4.76 -8.88
C CYS A 29 -14.62 4.63 -9.53
N ARG A 30 -13.95 3.48 -9.33
CA ARG A 30 -12.62 3.21 -9.89
C ARG A 30 -12.64 3.18 -11.43
N GLU A 31 -13.69 2.62 -12.02
CA GLU A 31 -13.89 2.62 -13.47
C GLU A 31 -14.16 4.04 -14.00
N LYS A 32 -14.99 4.82 -13.30
CA LYS A 32 -15.22 6.24 -13.66
C LYS A 32 -13.93 7.05 -13.63
N SER A 33 -13.10 6.86 -12.62
CA SER A 33 -11.77 7.50 -12.56
C SER A 33 -10.90 7.08 -13.73
N ARG A 34 -10.87 5.79 -14.09
CA ARG A 34 -10.12 5.27 -15.24
C ARG A 34 -10.62 5.85 -16.56
N ALA A 35 -11.94 5.93 -16.76
CA ALA A 35 -12.55 6.53 -17.94
C ALA A 35 -12.23 8.03 -18.08
N ALA A 36 -12.02 8.71 -16.95
CA ALA A 36 -11.55 10.10 -16.91
C ALA A 36 -10.02 10.24 -17.07
N GLY A 37 -9.28 9.14 -17.26
CA GLY A 37 -7.82 9.13 -17.44
C GLY A 37 -7.01 9.11 -16.13
N TYR A 38 -7.61 8.78 -15.00
CA TYR A 38 -6.95 8.74 -13.69
C TYR A 38 -6.83 7.31 -13.14
N GLU A 39 -5.71 7.00 -12.48
CA GLU A 39 -5.57 5.82 -11.64
C GLU A 39 -6.05 6.15 -10.21
N MET A 40 -7.10 5.48 -9.74
CA MET A 40 -7.64 5.70 -8.39
C MET A 40 -7.07 4.68 -7.41
N ARG A 41 -6.54 5.17 -6.28
CA ARG A 41 -6.13 4.39 -5.11
C ARG A 41 -6.94 4.79 -3.88
N VAL A 42 -7.31 3.83 -3.06
CA VAL A 42 -8.12 4.04 -1.86
C VAL A 42 -7.32 3.60 -0.63
N SER A 43 -7.08 4.54 0.28
CA SER A 43 -6.42 4.32 1.57
C SER A 43 -7.38 4.69 2.69
N LEU A 44 -7.52 3.84 3.71
CA LEU A 44 -8.38 4.09 4.85
C LEU A 44 -7.53 4.28 6.11
N GLU A 45 -7.68 5.45 6.75
CA GLU A 45 -7.19 5.72 8.09
C GLU A 45 -8.37 5.65 9.06
N ALA A 46 -8.34 4.69 9.98
CA ALA A 46 -9.36 4.54 11.01
C ALA A 46 -8.72 4.33 12.38
N VAL A 47 -9.44 4.71 13.43
CA VAL A 47 -9.05 4.45 14.82
C VAL A 47 -10.02 3.44 15.40
N ILE A 48 -9.51 2.29 15.86
CA ILE A 48 -10.31 1.24 16.48
C ILE A 48 -10.18 1.38 18.00
N GLY A 49 -11.30 1.60 18.67
CA GLY A 49 -11.37 1.69 20.13
C GLY A 49 -11.96 0.40 20.73
N PHE A 50 -11.32 -0.10 21.79
CA PHE A 50 -11.79 -1.25 22.55
C PHE A 50 -12.08 -0.83 23.99
N VAL A 51 -13.26 -1.25 24.50
CA VAL A 51 -13.68 -1.05 25.89
C VAL A 51 -13.75 -2.41 26.58
N ASN A 52 -13.07 -2.56 27.72
CA ASN A 52 -13.15 -3.79 28.48
C ASN A 52 -14.45 -3.83 29.32
N ARG A 53 -15.32 -4.82 29.07
CA ARG A 53 -16.58 -4.99 29.81
C ARG A 53 -16.39 -5.31 31.30
N SER A 54 -15.28 -5.93 31.68
CA SER A 54 -14.96 -6.28 33.07
C SER A 54 -14.24 -5.16 33.84
N ASN A 55 -13.64 -4.19 33.13
CA ASN A 55 -13.04 -3.00 33.71
C ASN A 55 -13.27 -1.80 32.78
N PRO A 56 -14.38 -1.06 32.95
CA PRO A 56 -14.81 -0.01 32.03
C PRO A 56 -13.86 1.19 31.95
N THR A 57 -12.87 1.28 32.85
CA THR A 57 -11.86 2.35 32.84
C THR A 57 -10.66 2.05 31.92
N ALA A 58 -10.51 0.80 31.45
CA ALA A 58 -9.45 0.40 30.53
C ALA A 58 -9.91 0.62 29.07
N LEU A 59 -9.42 1.70 28.45
CA LEU A 59 -9.60 2.01 27.03
C LEU A 59 -8.30 1.71 26.27
N ALA A 60 -8.39 0.86 25.25
CA ALA A 60 -7.28 0.64 24.30
C ALA A 60 -7.65 1.22 22.94
N LYS A 61 -6.74 1.98 22.33
CA LYS A 61 -6.90 2.60 21.01
C LYS A 61 -5.80 2.08 20.09
N VAL A 62 -6.17 1.62 18.91
CA VAL A 62 -5.23 1.18 17.87
C VAL A 62 -5.52 1.97 16.60
N GLY A 63 -4.50 2.66 16.07
CA GLY A 63 -4.57 3.28 14.75
C GLY A 63 -4.35 2.22 13.67
N THR A 64 -5.18 2.22 12.63
CA THR A 64 -4.99 1.36 11.45
C THR A 64 -4.25 2.13 10.37
N THR A 65 -2.95 2.36 10.54
CA THR A 65 -2.11 2.85 9.42
C THR A 65 -1.80 1.64 8.55
N ARG A 66 -2.70 1.31 7.60
CA ARG A 66 -2.40 0.30 6.60
C ARG A 66 -1.79 1.00 5.40
N GLU A 67 -0.48 0.85 5.24
CA GLU A 67 0.13 0.96 3.92
C GLU A 67 -0.47 -0.17 3.07
N VAL A 68 -1.55 0.12 2.36
CA VAL A 68 -1.97 -0.70 1.22
C VAL A 68 -0.77 -0.71 0.30
N ALA A 69 -0.11 -1.86 0.16
CA ALA A 69 1.10 -2.02 -0.62
C ALA A 69 0.90 -1.40 -2.01
N ALA A 70 1.37 -0.16 -2.15
CA ALA A 70 1.45 0.54 -3.41
C ALA A 70 2.64 -0.05 -4.14
N GLY A 71 2.48 -1.26 -4.69
CA GLY A 71 3.67 -2.04 -5.01
C GLY A 71 3.47 -3.24 -5.91
N HIS A 72 2.53 -3.21 -6.83
CA HIS A 72 2.88 -3.71 -8.17
C HIS A 72 3.16 -2.46 -8.98
N GLY A 73 4.40 -1.96 -8.88
CA GLY A 73 4.93 -1.09 -9.92
C GLY A 73 4.71 -1.81 -11.25
N MET A 74 4.22 -1.09 -12.25
CA MET A 74 4.10 -1.64 -13.61
C MET A 74 5.48 -2.15 -14.03
N GLU A 75 5.72 -3.45 -13.88
CA GLU A 75 6.93 -4.09 -14.36
C GLU A 75 6.83 -4.11 -15.88
N ILE A 76 7.56 -3.20 -16.54
CA ILE A 76 7.60 -3.14 -18.00
C ILE A 76 8.23 -4.45 -18.49
N SER A 77 7.45 -5.29 -19.18
CA SER A 77 7.95 -6.57 -19.68
C SER A 77 8.99 -6.35 -20.78
N ALA A 78 9.78 -7.38 -21.09
CA ALA A 78 10.75 -7.32 -22.17
C ALA A 78 10.12 -7.00 -23.54
N ASN A 79 8.85 -7.36 -23.74
CA ASN A 79 8.11 -7.04 -24.95
C ASN A 79 7.70 -5.57 -24.98
N ASP A 80 7.23 -5.03 -23.86
CA ASP A 80 6.82 -3.63 -23.73
C ASP A 80 8.01 -2.69 -23.98
N ARG A 81 9.21 -3.06 -23.50
CA ARG A 81 10.46 -2.33 -23.81
C ARG A 81 10.79 -2.30 -25.30
N ARG A 82 10.50 -3.38 -26.05
CA ARG A 82 10.72 -3.40 -27.52
C ARG A 82 9.68 -2.53 -28.23
N PHE A 83 8.42 -2.59 -27.79
CA PHE A 83 7.33 -1.78 -28.32
C PHE A 83 7.56 -0.28 -28.11
N LEU A 84 7.89 0.15 -26.89
CA LEU A 84 8.18 1.56 -26.57
C LEU A 84 9.38 2.10 -27.35
N ARG A 85 10.42 1.28 -27.58
CA ARG A 85 11.54 1.65 -28.46
C ARG A 85 11.13 1.84 -29.92
N SER A 86 10.20 1.02 -30.43
CA SER A 86 9.67 1.18 -31.79
C SER A 86 8.90 2.50 -31.96
N LEU A 87 8.25 2.97 -30.89
CA LEU A 87 7.53 4.24 -30.83
C LEU A 87 8.43 5.45 -30.53
N ARG A 88 9.76 5.26 -30.39
CA ARG A 88 10.72 6.29 -29.98
C ARG A 88 10.39 6.95 -28.64
N ILE A 89 9.72 6.24 -27.73
CA ILE A 89 9.46 6.70 -26.37
C ILE A 89 10.70 6.38 -25.53
N ALA A 90 11.33 7.40 -24.94
CA ALA A 90 12.48 7.23 -24.06
C ALA A 90 12.01 6.67 -22.71
N VAL A 91 12.56 5.51 -22.33
CA VAL A 91 12.39 4.92 -20.99
C VAL A 91 13.75 5.08 -20.30
N GLU A 92 13.93 6.14 -19.53
CA GLU A 92 15.12 6.30 -18.68
C GLU A 92 14.95 5.46 -17.42
N GLU A 93 15.72 4.37 -17.31
CA GLU A 93 15.89 3.61 -16.08
C GLU A 93 16.96 4.33 -15.26
N LYS A 94 16.57 4.99 -14.16
CA LYS A 94 17.52 5.72 -13.30
C LYS A 94 18.44 4.70 -12.62
N PRO A 95 19.74 4.64 -12.92
CA PRO A 95 20.64 3.73 -12.22
C PRO A 95 20.84 4.21 -10.79
N GLU A 96 20.52 3.34 -9.83
CA GLU A 96 20.93 3.48 -8.44
C GLU A 96 22.47 3.55 -8.41
N LYS A 97 22.97 4.67 -7.89
CA LYS A 97 24.40 5.01 -7.85
C LYS A 97 25.07 4.05 -6.86
N PRO A 98 26.03 3.20 -7.27
CA PRO A 98 26.75 2.37 -6.32
C PRO A 98 27.60 3.25 -5.42
N GLU A 99 27.28 3.19 -4.13
CA GLU A 99 28.08 3.62 -3.01
C GLU A 99 29.49 3.00 -3.07
N THR A 100 30.50 3.84 -3.22
CA THR A 100 31.91 3.49 -3.09
C THR A 100 32.21 3.11 -1.63
N PRO A 101 32.76 1.92 -1.32
CA PRO A 101 33.37 1.69 -0.02
C PRO A 101 34.73 2.41 0.02
N GLU A 102 34.80 3.46 0.83
CA GLU A 102 36.04 4.17 1.13
C GLU A 102 36.87 3.35 2.13
N ASN A 103 38.09 3.03 1.68
CA ASN A 103 39.30 2.76 2.45
C ASN A 103 39.45 1.45 3.26
N THR A 104 40.13 0.49 2.63
CA THR A 104 40.98 -0.50 3.29
C THR A 104 42.33 0.14 3.62
N GLY A 105 42.84 -0.07 4.84
CA GLY A 105 44.06 0.57 5.32
C GLY A 105 45.35 0.12 4.62
N VAL A 106 46.32 1.05 4.61
CA VAL A 106 47.78 0.93 4.49
C VAL A 106 48.27 2.26 5.10
N GLU A 107 49.19 2.39 6.06
CA GLU A 107 50.43 1.69 6.39
C GLU A 107 50.81 2.04 7.84
#